data_AF-A0A9W6U4G2-F1
#
_entry.id   AF-A0A9W6U4G2-F1
#
_cell.length_a   1.000
_cell.length_b   1.000
_cell.length_c   1.000
_cell.angle_alpha   90.00
_cell.angle_beta   90.00
_cell.angle_gamma   90.00
#
_symmetry.space_group_name_H-M   'P 1'
#
loop_
_entity.id
_entity.type
_entity.pdbx_description
1 polymer ?
#
loop_
_entity_poly.entity_id
_entity_poly.type
_entity_poly.pdbx_seq_one_letter_code
_entity_poly.pdbx_strand_id
1 'polypeptide(L)'
;MKMCSSTIPSNVTIISIEIFAASRGSMLPNPLHDPVNVICYAVEAQEGATNSKTKERGFLFWKPDDIEEATLSSVGLCVDSSDISVTIASDERDLFRSLEALVRRWDPDFLTGFEVQKSSIGYLVDRASQMDVCVSCYSFLNKFPAHLKLSRYALEDVVWAVLKRTYPVYSSEKLTTWFHEGGQMRWKVIRYNLDRALLNLQILSKMQLVTRTRYAIHCVLDTLISHLMEPHSSFYPDPVVVLDFQDGLNPKLETSLGVIDFTPSASGLLQSKDEIIIAPNGALFCPKSYRHGVLPLILDEILSTRIMVKKSLKSAKESNQERLEKVLNARQLALKMISNVTYGYTAAGFSGLTLKLEKVYMGCVLVSKKRYVGNKFESPTQEAGVIESKGLETVRRDSCGVVQHAMQTSLETLFATCDLSKVKEGMEKYWLQILENRVPLKDFVFAKEVRLETYSSGSAPPAALVSTKAMEKDPRAEPRYAERVPYVVVNGPPGARLMDLVVSPDEYFDKRKRYSVNYHYYINKQVRNADASPTYEFSCMT
;
A
#
# COMPACT_ATOMS: atom_id res chain seq x y z
N MET A 1 18.02 39.27 22.67
CA MET A 1 17.85 37.82 22.87
C MET A 1 18.03 37.15 21.51
N LYS A 2 19.14 36.44 21.30
CA LYS A 2 19.42 35.72 20.04
C LYS A 2 18.45 34.55 19.92
N MET A 3 17.55 34.59 18.94
CA MET A 3 16.78 33.41 18.52
C MET A 3 17.77 32.41 17.92
N CYS A 4 17.89 31.24 18.55
CA CYS A 4 18.64 30.12 18.00
C CYS A 4 18.07 29.72 16.64
N SER A 5 18.73 30.14 15.57
CA SER A 5 18.70 29.43 14.29
C SER A 5 19.55 28.18 14.44
N SER A 6 18.99 27.11 15.00
CA SER A 6 19.57 25.78 14.88
C SER A 6 18.61 24.92 14.07
N THR A 7 18.74 24.99 12.74
CA THR A 7 18.47 23.82 11.90
C THR A 7 19.46 22.75 12.35
N ILE A 8 19.07 21.93 13.33
CA ILE A 8 19.78 20.70 13.66
C ILE A 8 19.54 19.77 12.47
N PRO A 9 20.55 19.45 11.65
CA PRO A 9 20.41 18.32 10.74
C PRO A 9 20.46 17.08 11.63
N SER A 10 19.30 16.56 12.02
CA SER A 10 19.21 15.23 12.61
C SER A 10 19.51 14.26 11.47
N ASN A 11 20.75 13.81 11.35
CA ASN A 11 21.15 12.80 10.38
C ASN A 11 20.47 11.49 10.76
N VAL A 12 19.55 11.04 9.92
CA VAL A 12 18.85 9.77 10.15
C VAL A 12 19.73 8.63 9.63
N THR A 13 19.99 7.64 10.48
CA THR A 13 20.68 6.40 10.15
C THR A 13 19.68 5.25 10.08
N ILE A 14 19.67 4.55 8.95
CA ILE A 14 18.77 3.43 8.70
C ILE A 14 19.59 2.18 8.44
N ILE A 15 19.29 1.10 9.16
CA ILE A 15 19.85 -0.23 8.89
C ILE A 15 18.74 -1.14 8.40
N SER A 16 18.93 -1.72 7.23
CA SER A 16 18.08 -2.77 6.67
C SER A 16 18.73 -4.13 6.88
N ILE A 17 17.98 -5.08 7.44
CA ILE A 17 18.43 -6.44 7.72
C ILE A 17 17.58 -7.44 6.92
N GLU A 18 18.24 -8.46 6.38
CA GLU A 18 17.63 -9.68 5.86
C GLU A 18 18.42 -10.88 6.37
N ILE A 19 17.77 -12.03 6.52
CA ILE A 19 18.41 -13.23 7.06
C ILE A 19 18.26 -14.41 6.11
N PHE A 20 19.16 -15.36 6.27
CA PHE A 20 19.01 -16.69 5.71
C PHE A 20 19.10 -17.74 6.82
N ALA A 21 18.06 -18.57 6.88
CA ALA A 21 18.00 -19.77 7.70
C ALA A 21 17.66 -20.95 6.78
N ALA A 22 18.46 -22.01 6.84
CA ALA A 22 18.25 -23.22 6.05
C ALA A 22 16.92 -23.89 6.42
N SER A 23 16.07 -24.18 5.42
CA SER A 23 14.76 -24.80 5.64
C SER A 23 14.83 -26.32 5.61
N ARG A 24 13.91 -26.96 6.35
CA ARG A 24 13.70 -28.41 6.29
C ARG A 24 12.86 -28.78 5.06
N GLY A 25 13.55 -29.10 3.95
CA GLY A 25 12.91 -29.44 2.68
C GLY A 25 12.11 -28.27 2.11
N SER A 26 10.87 -28.51 1.71
CA SER A 26 9.98 -27.51 1.10
C SER A 26 9.24 -26.60 2.10
N MET A 27 9.47 -26.76 3.41
CA MET A 27 8.83 -25.93 4.44
C MET A 27 9.48 -24.55 4.52
N LEU A 28 8.77 -23.57 5.09
CA LEU A 28 9.36 -22.28 5.44
C LEU A 28 10.26 -22.44 6.68
N PRO A 29 11.36 -21.67 6.77
CA PRO A 29 12.19 -21.67 7.97
C PRO A 29 11.37 -21.34 9.23
N ASN A 30 11.60 -22.10 10.29
CA ASN A 30 10.92 -21.95 11.57
C ASN A 30 11.94 -21.62 12.67
N PRO A 31 11.81 -20.48 13.37
CA PRO A 31 12.79 -20.05 14.38
C PRO A 31 12.93 -21.02 15.57
N LEU A 32 11.94 -21.87 15.83
CA LEU A 32 12.02 -22.92 16.86
C LEU A 32 13.04 -24.01 16.52
N HIS A 33 13.25 -24.30 15.23
CA HIS A 33 14.00 -25.48 14.80
C HIS A 33 15.19 -25.13 13.89
N ASP A 34 15.05 -24.09 13.07
CA ASP A 34 15.95 -23.80 11.97
C ASP A 34 16.86 -22.62 12.35
N PRO A 35 18.18 -22.84 12.51
CA PRO A 35 19.12 -21.80 12.97
C PRO A 35 19.39 -20.74 11.91
N VAL A 36 19.81 -19.56 12.34
CA VAL A 36 20.22 -18.47 11.45
C VAL A 36 21.64 -18.72 10.96
N ASN A 37 21.81 -18.88 9.65
CA ASN A 37 23.13 -19.11 9.05
C ASN A 37 23.81 -17.81 8.61
N VAL A 38 23.03 -16.85 8.10
CA VAL A 38 23.56 -15.59 7.54
C VAL A 38 22.66 -14.43 7.91
N ILE A 39 23.26 -13.31 8.30
CA ILE A 39 22.58 -12.02 8.51
C ILE A 39 23.18 -11.01 7.54
N CYS A 40 22.42 -10.61 6.53
CA CYS A 40 22.83 -9.59 5.58
C CYS A 40 22.29 -8.22 6.00
N TYR A 41 23.11 -7.18 5.87
CA TYR A 41 22.73 -5.83 6.23
C TYR A 41 23.16 -4.79 5.21
N ALA A 42 22.40 -3.71 5.15
CA ALA A 42 22.74 -2.49 4.43
C ALA A 42 22.44 -1.29 5.32
N VAL A 43 23.35 -0.31 5.33
CA VAL A 43 23.26 0.91 6.13
C VAL A 43 23.25 2.11 5.21
N GLU A 44 22.35 3.04 5.48
CA GLU A 44 22.31 4.36 4.86
C GLU A 44 22.19 5.42 5.96
N ALA A 45 23.25 6.19 6.14
CA ALA A 45 23.31 7.34 7.03
C ALA A 45 23.30 8.63 6.21
N GLN A 46 22.48 9.60 6.61
CA GLN A 46 22.36 10.87 5.90
C GLN A 46 23.62 11.74 6.14
N GLU A 47 24.08 12.43 5.09
CA GLU A 47 25.31 13.24 5.10
C GLU A 47 25.34 14.27 6.24
N GLY A 48 26.24 14.05 7.20
CA GLY A 48 26.71 15.07 8.13
C GLY A 48 27.96 15.78 7.62
N ALA A 49 28.36 16.87 8.28
CA ALA A 49 29.55 17.65 7.96
C ALA A 49 30.90 16.94 8.23
N THR A 50 30.94 15.60 8.29
CA THR A 50 32.15 14.82 8.60
C THR A 50 32.40 13.73 7.55
N ASN A 51 33.68 13.49 7.22
CA ASN A 51 34.17 12.48 6.26
C ASN A 51 33.94 11.00 6.69
N SER A 52 32.90 10.70 7.46
CA SER A 52 32.59 9.33 7.88
C SER A 52 31.89 8.55 6.75
N LYS A 53 32.03 7.21 6.73
CA LYS A 53 31.32 6.35 5.77
C LYS A 53 29.82 6.57 5.94
N THR A 54 29.13 6.99 4.87
CA THR A 54 27.68 7.23 4.88
C THR A 54 26.87 6.00 4.46
N LYS A 55 27.53 5.01 3.87
CA LYS A 55 26.92 3.75 3.43
C LYS A 55 27.84 2.58 3.76
N GLU A 56 27.27 1.51 4.27
CA GLU A 56 27.96 0.24 4.49
C GLU A 56 27.01 -0.88 4.08
N ARG A 57 27.55 -1.95 3.50
CA ARG A 57 26.81 -3.19 3.29
C ARG A 57 27.71 -4.34 3.67
N GLY A 58 27.12 -5.40 4.17
CA GLY A 58 27.89 -6.54 4.64
C GLY A 58 27.02 -7.70 5.03
N PHE A 59 27.67 -8.79 5.42
CA PHE A 59 26.99 -9.93 5.98
C PHE A 59 27.79 -10.54 7.13
N LEU A 60 27.05 -11.02 8.12
CA LEU A 60 27.55 -11.83 9.22
C LEU A 60 27.28 -13.28 8.84
N PHE A 61 28.30 -14.13 8.92
CA PHE A 61 28.25 -15.50 8.46
C PHE A 61 28.63 -16.45 9.58
N TRP A 62 27.71 -17.35 9.97
CA TRP A 62 28.05 -18.44 10.87
C TRP A 62 28.81 -19.50 10.08
N LYS A 63 30.06 -19.76 10.49
CA LYS A 63 30.96 -20.72 9.85
C LYS A 63 30.40 -22.15 9.94
N PRO A 64 30.10 -22.82 8.81
CA PRO A 64 29.84 -24.26 8.76
C PRO A 64 31.12 -25.05 9.06
N ASP A 65 31.01 -26.19 9.71
CA ASP A 65 32.12 -27.07 10.08
C ASP A 65 32.95 -27.53 8.86
N ASP A 66 32.33 -27.57 7.68
CA ASP A 66 32.92 -27.98 6.39
C ASP A 66 33.93 -26.98 5.80
N ILE A 67 34.12 -25.80 6.41
CA ILE A 67 35.04 -24.76 5.92
C ILE A 67 36.34 -24.78 6.73
N GLU A 68 37.45 -25.20 6.11
CA GLU A 68 38.80 -25.10 6.71
C GLU A 68 39.19 -23.62 6.96
N GLU A 69 40.00 -23.37 7.99
CA GLU A 69 40.49 -22.02 8.34
C GLU A 69 41.20 -21.31 7.17
N ALA A 70 41.87 -22.08 6.29
CA ALA A 70 42.53 -21.57 5.10
C ALA A 70 41.55 -20.93 4.09
N THR A 71 40.27 -21.33 4.08
CA THR A 71 39.24 -20.87 3.13
C THR A 71 38.56 -19.55 3.53
N LEU A 72 38.85 -19.02 4.73
CA LEU A 72 38.37 -17.69 5.17
C LEU A 72 38.89 -16.58 4.25
N SER A 73 40.10 -16.75 3.72
CA SER A 73 40.69 -15.90 2.68
C SER A 73 39.96 -16.02 1.32
N SER A 74 39.31 -17.15 1.06
CA SER A 74 38.58 -17.44 -0.19
C SER A 74 37.14 -16.95 -0.19
N VAL A 75 36.54 -16.73 0.99
CA VAL A 75 35.29 -15.97 1.10
C VAL A 75 35.51 -14.55 0.55
N GLY A 76 36.68 -13.95 0.82
CA GLY A 76 37.11 -12.69 0.20
C GLY A 76 37.34 -12.77 -1.32
N LEU A 77 37.78 -13.92 -1.85
CA LEU A 77 37.97 -14.14 -3.30
C LEU A 77 36.65 -14.34 -4.08
N CYS A 78 35.55 -14.70 -3.42
CA CYS A 78 34.23 -14.76 -4.06
C CYS A 78 33.51 -13.40 -4.08
N VAL A 79 34.03 -12.43 -3.31
CA VAL A 79 33.49 -11.10 -3.10
C VAL A 79 34.35 -10.13 -3.92
N ASP A 80 34.07 -10.01 -5.22
CA ASP A 80 34.77 -9.10 -6.16
C ASP A 80 34.63 -7.58 -5.84
N SER A 81 34.40 -7.19 -4.58
CA SER A 81 34.13 -5.79 -4.23
C SER A 81 34.71 -5.43 -2.87
N SER A 82 35.59 -4.43 -2.86
CA SER A 82 36.10 -3.71 -1.68
C SER A 82 35.02 -3.10 -0.78
N ASP A 83 33.74 -3.18 -1.19
CA ASP A 83 32.62 -2.43 -0.63
C ASP A 83 31.68 -3.31 0.21
N ILE A 84 32.05 -4.57 0.50
CA ILE A 84 31.25 -5.51 1.29
C ILE A 84 32.02 -5.90 2.55
N SER A 85 31.48 -5.55 3.71
CA SER A 85 32.00 -5.96 5.01
C SER A 85 31.62 -7.41 5.30
N VAL A 86 32.60 -8.22 5.71
CA VAL A 86 32.40 -9.64 6.04
C VAL A 86 32.81 -9.86 7.49
N THR A 87 31.92 -10.43 8.29
CA THR A 87 32.22 -10.84 9.67
C THR A 87 31.84 -12.31 9.82
N ILE A 88 32.75 -13.09 10.39
CA ILE A 88 32.60 -14.54 10.50
C ILE A 88 32.45 -14.89 11.96
N ALA A 89 31.34 -15.54 12.28
CA ALA A 89 30.99 -15.98 13.62
C ALA A 89 31.32 -17.46 13.79
N SER A 90 31.79 -17.80 14.99
CA SER A 90 32.14 -19.17 15.38
C SER A 90 30.91 -20.05 15.62
N ASP A 91 29.86 -19.50 16.23
CA ASP A 91 28.59 -20.15 16.47
C ASP A 91 27.39 -19.20 16.24
N GLU A 92 26.17 -19.72 16.35
CA GLU A 92 24.95 -18.90 16.20
C GLU A 92 24.88 -17.79 17.27
N ARG A 93 25.39 -17.99 18.49
CA ARG A 93 25.37 -16.96 19.55
C ARG A 93 26.32 -15.81 19.23
N ASP A 94 27.50 -16.12 18.74
CA ASP A 94 28.52 -15.19 18.28
C ASP A 94 28.02 -14.38 17.07
N LEU A 95 27.17 -14.98 16.23
CA LEU A 95 26.46 -14.28 15.16
C LEU A 95 25.54 -13.18 15.73
N PHE A 96 24.75 -13.49 16.76
CA PHE A 96 23.90 -12.50 17.44
C PHE A 96 24.70 -11.42 18.17
N ARG A 97 25.83 -11.77 18.82
CA ARG A 97 26.73 -10.79 19.44
C ARG A 97 27.36 -9.85 18.41
N SER A 98 27.73 -10.40 17.25
CA SER A 98 28.25 -9.61 16.12
C SER A 98 27.20 -8.65 15.57
N LEU A 99 25.93 -9.07 15.52
CA LEU A 99 24.81 -8.20 15.17
C LEU A 99 24.61 -7.08 16.21
N GLU A 100 24.66 -7.41 17.50
CA GLU A 100 24.57 -6.42 18.58
C GLU A 100 25.70 -5.38 18.48
N ALA A 101 26.93 -5.82 18.21
CA ALA A 101 28.08 -4.95 18.00
C ALA A 101 27.90 -4.05 16.76
N LEU A 102 27.32 -4.57 15.68
CA LEU A 102 26.98 -3.79 14.48
C LEU A 102 25.95 -2.70 14.78
N VAL A 103 24.86 -3.05 15.46
CA VAL A 103 23.79 -2.12 15.82
C VAL A 103 24.33 -1.04 16.77
N ARG A 104 25.12 -1.42 17.79
CA ARG A 104 25.77 -0.46 18.70
C ARG A 104 26.77 0.45 18.00
N ARG A 105 27.50 -0.05 17.00
CA ARG A 105 28.48 0.74 16.24
C ARG A 105 27.81 1.85 15.44
N TRP A 106 26.69 1.54 14.82
CA TRP A 106 25.98 2.47 13.92
C TRP A 106 24.90 3.30 14.61
N ASP A 107 24.41 2.84 15.77
CA ASP A 107 23.35 3.47 16.56
C ASP A 107 22.17 3.96 15.69
N PRO A 108 21.49 3.05 14.95
CA PRO A 108 20.52 3.45 13.94
C PRO A 108 19.23 4.00 14.53
N ASP A 109 18.72 5.10 13.96
CA ASP A 109 17.38 5.61 14.27
C ASP A 109 16.27 4.64 13.83
N PHE A 110 16.50 3.94 12.71
CA PHE A 110 15.55 2.97 12.16
C PHE A 110 16.22 1.65 11.82
N LEU A 111 15.68 0.58 12.39
CA LEU A 111 15.90 -0.77 11.93
C LEU A 111 14.76 -1.16 11.00
N THR A 112 15.08 -1.73 9.83
CA THR A 112 14.08 -2.10 8.82
C THR A 112 14.41 -3.46 8.20
N GLY A 113 13.44 -4.02 7.51
CA GLY A 113 13.54 -5.27 6.77
C GLY A 113 12.25 -5.51 6.00
N PHE A 114 12.25 -6.42 5.04
CA PHE A 114 11.01 -6.87 4.43
C PHE A 114 10.38 -7.92 5.37
N GLU A 115 9.07 -7.81 5.64
CA GLU A 115 8.37 -8.76 6.52
C GLU A 115 8.85 -8.85 7.99
N VAL A 116 9.22 -7.73 8.64
CA VAL A 116 9.83 -7.69 9.99
C VAL A 116 9.11 -8.45 11.12
N GLN A 117 7.85 -8.83 10.99
CA GLN A 117 7.10 -9.54 12.04
C GLN A 117 7.33 -11.06 12.04
N LYS A 118 7.41 -11.67 10.87
CA LYS A 118 7.51 -13.14 10.70
C LYS A 118 8.83 -13.54 10.03
N SER A 119 9.52 -12.61 9.39
CA SER A 119 10.81 -12.82 8.72
C SER A 119 11.80 -11.75 9.19
N SER A 120 13.04 -11.85 8.73
CA SER A 120 14.13 -10.92 9.07
C SER A 120 14.23 -10.69 10.58
N ILE A 121 13.85 -9.50 11.07
CA ILE A 121 14.02 -9.12 12.47
C ILE A 121 13.12 -9.94 13.41
N GLY A 122 11.86 -10.17 13.06
CA GLY A 122 10.93 -10.98 13.86
C GLY A 122 11.44 -12.40 14.07
N TYR A 123 12.04 -12.98 13.02
CA TYR A 123 12.68 -14.29 13.12
C TYR A 123 13.89 -14.26 14.06
N LEU A 124 14.73 -13.22 13.98
CA LEU A 124 15.86 -13.03 14.90
C LEU A 124 15.38 -12.89 16.35
N VAL A 125 14.26 -12.19 16.58
CA VAL A 125 13.64 -12.04 17.90
C VAL A 125 13.21 -13.40 18.45
N ASP A 126 12.40 -14.13 17.67
CA ASP A 126 11.87 -15.42 18.07
C ASP A 126 13.02 -16.40 18.32
N ARG A 127 14.05 -16.41 17.47
CA ARG A 127 15.22 -17.29 17.62
C ARG A 127 16.05 -16.93 18.85
N ALA A 128 16.34 -15.65 19.08
CA ALA A 128 17.09 -15.21 20.25
C ALA A 128 16.39 -15.56 21.57
N SER A 129 15.05 -15.48 21.58
CA SER A 129 14.23 -15.88 22.75
C SER A 129 14.38 -17.36 23.11
N GLN A 130 14.59 -18.24 22.11
CA GLN A 130 14.83 -19.67 22.35
C GLN A 130 16.24 -19.95 22.88
N MET A 131 17.18 -19.03 22.66
CA MET A 131 18.59 -19.20 23.02
C MET A 131 18.98 -18.53 24.34
N ASP A 132 18.01 -17.91 25.03
CA ASP A 132 18.19 -17.11 26.26
C ASP A 132 19.21 -15.96 26.09
N VAL A 133 19.31 -15.42 24.88
CA VAL A 133 20.18 -14.27 24.57
C VAL A 133 19.36 -12.99 24.74
N CYS A 134 19.72 -12.18 25.74
CA CYS A 134 19.05 -10.90 26.02
C CYS A 134 19.40 -9.85 24.94
N VAL A 135 18.60 -9.78 23.88
CA VAL A 135 18.72 -8.72 22.87
C VAL A 135 18.01 -7.47 23.39
N SER A 136 18.73 -6.46 23.86
CA SER A 136 18.15 -5.26 24.51
C SER A 136 17.45 -4.26 23.54
N CYS A 137 17.26 -4.60 22.26
CA CYS A 137 17.02 -3.61 21.19
C CYS A 137 15.54 -3.40 20.81
N TYR A 138 14.58 -3.81 21.64
CA TYR A 138 13.21 -4.14 21.20
C TYR A 138 12.17 -3.02 21.13
N SER A 139 12.47 -1.85 20.59
CA SER A 139 11.42 -0.82 20.51
C SER A 139 11.38 0.06 19.28
N PHE A 140 11.70 -0.42 18.07
CA PHE A 140 11.44 0.38 16.86
C PHE A 140 11.08 -0.45 15.63
N LEU A 141 9.91 -1.09 15.62
CA LEU A 141 9.41 -1.73 14.41
C LEU A 141 7.90 -1.62 14.31
N ASN A 142 7.42 -0.74 13.43
CA ASN A 142 6.20 -0.91 12.64
C ASN A 142 5.97 0.35 11.80
N LYS A 143 6.00 0.22 10.46
CA LYS A 143 5.10 0.90 9.49
C LYS A 143 5.60 0.78 8.04
N PHE A 144 5.44 -0.42 7.47
CA PHE A 144 5.13 -0.63 6.04
C PHE A 144 4.01 -1.68 6.04
N PRO A 145 2.80 -1.46 5.45
CA PRO A 145 2.55 -0.82 4.15
C PRO A 145 1.14 -0.15 4.05
N ALA A 146 0.98 1.15 4.25
CA ALA A 146 -0.35 1.81 4.09
C ALA A 146 -0.54 2.55 2.75
N HIS A 147 0.52 2.74 1.94
CA HIS A 147 0.52 3.75 0.88
C HIS A 147 0.50 3.24 -0.56
N LEU A 148 0.78 1.95 -0.81
CA LEU A 148 0.71 1.36 -2.15
C LEU A 148 -0.59 0.57 -2.29
N LYS A 149 -1.26 0.66 -3.44
CA LYS A 149 -2.46 -0.12 -3.74
C LYS A 149 -2.13 -1.27 -4.69
N LEU A 150 -1.45 -2.30 -4.20
CA LEU A 150 -1.12 -3.51 -4.96
C LEU A 150 -2.14 -4.65 -4.71
N SER A 151 -2.20 -5.60 -5.65
CA SER A 151 -3.00 -6.82 -5.56
C SER A 151 -2.34 -7.88 -4.67
N ARG A 152 -1.01 -8.00 -4.74
CA ARG A 152 -0.14 -8.83 -3.88
C ARG A 152 1.00 -7.94 -3.35
N TYR A 153 1.42 -8.16 -2.11
CA TYR A 153 2.49 -7.39 -1.44
C TYR A 153 3.72 -8.26 -1.17
N ALA A 154 4.17 -9.01 -2.18
CA ALA A 154 5.48 -9.65 -2.11
C ALA A 154 6.59 -8.66 -2.50
N LEU A 155 7.83 -8.93 -2.11
CA LEU A 155 8.96 -8.01 -2.31
C LEU A 155 9.14 -7.70 -3.80
N GLU A 156 9.09 -8.72 -4.65
CA GLU A 156 9.21 -8.63 -6.10
C GLU A 156 8.13 -7.75 -6.75
N ASP A 157 6.90 -7.81 -6.24
CA ASP A 157 5.79 -6.97 -6.71
C ASP A 157 6.01 -5.50 -6.34
N VAL A 158 6.51 -5.26 -5.11
CA VAL A 158 6.85 -3.91 -4.64
C VAL A 158 8.05 -3.36 -5.39
N VAL A 159 9.08 -4.17 -5.63
CA VAL A 159 10.26 -3.81 -6.44
C VAL A 159 9.84 -3.45 -7.86
N TRP A 160 8.98 -4.26 -8.49
CA TRP A 160 8.44 -3.94 -9.81
C TRP A 160 7.61 -2.65 -9.78
N ALA A 161 6.70 -2.50 -8.82
CA ALA A 161 5.82 -1.34 -8.73
C ALA A 161 6.59 -0.02 -8.51
N VAL A 162 7.56 -0.05 -7.58
CA VAL A 162 8.32 1.12 -7.11
C VAL A 162 9.56 1.34 -7.94
N LEU A 163 10.43 0.34 -8.06
CA LEU A 163 11.74 0.46 -8.72
C LEU A 163 11.68 0.23 -10.24
N LYS A 164 10.61 -0.38 -10.78
CA LYS A 164 10.45 -0.74 -12.21
C LYS A 164 11.50 -1.73 -12.69
N ARG A 165 11.86 -2.69 -11.83
CA ARG A 165 12.83 -3.75 -12.10
C ARG A 165 12.23 -5.10 -11.74
N THR A 166 12.57 -6.14 -12.51
CA THR A 166 12.23 -7.51 -12.16
C THR A 166 13.24 -8.03 -11.14
N TYR A 167 12.77 -8.79 -10.15
CA TYR A 167 13.62 -9.40 -9.14
C TYR A 167 13.33 -10.90 -9.06
N PRO A 168 14.35 -11.78 -9.15
CA PRO A 168 14.13 -13.22 -9.12
C PRO A 168 13.66 -13.69 -7.74
N VAL A 169 12.82 -14.72 -7.72
CA VAL A 169 12.34 -15.37 -6.49
C VAL A 169 12.77 -16.83 -6.52
N TYR A 170 13.33 -17.29 -5.41
CA TYR A 170 13.76 -18.68 -5.23
C TYR A 170 13.04 -19.27 -4.00
N SER A 171 12.68 -20.56 -4.07
CA SER A 171 12.09 -21.26 -2.92
C SER A 171 13.12 -21.46 -1.81
N SER A 172 12.66 -21.53 -0.57
CA SER A 172 13.52 -21.79 0.61
C SER A 172 14.32 -23.09 0.45
N GLU A 173 13.69 -24.13 -0.11
CA GLU A 173 14.35 -25.40 -0.44
C GLU A 173 15.55 -25.19 -1.37
N LYS A 174 15.36 -24.46 -2.48
CA LYS A 174 16.42 -24.24 -3.47
C LYS A 174 17.57 -23.41 -2.91
N LEU A 175 17.26 -22.40 -2.10
CA LEU A 175 18.28 -21.61 -1.41
C LEU A 175 19.07 -22.48 -0.41
N THR A 176 18.38 -23.39 0.28
CA THR A 176 19.00 -24.34 1.21
C THR A 176 19.92 -25.32 0.48
N THR A 177 19.49 -25.89 -0.64
CA THR A 177 20.33 -26.76 -1.48
C THR A 177 21.59 -26.02 -1.94
N TRP A 178 21.46 -24.83 -2.50
CA TRP A 178 22.60 -24.02 -2.94
C TRP A 178 23.55 -23.62 -1.81
N PHE A 179 23.01 -23.40 -0.61
CA PHE A 179 23.82 -23.08 0.56
C PHE A 179 24.68 -24.27 1.01
N HIS A 180 24.11 -25.48 0.99
CA HIS A 180 24.81 -26.71 1.34
C HIS A 180 25.79 -27.18 0.25
N GLU A 181 25.50 -26.93 -1.04
CA GLU A 181 26.44 -27.21 -2.14
C GLU A 181 27.78 -26.46 -2.01
N GLY A 182 27.81 -25.34 -1.27
CA GLY A 182 29.04 -24.61 -0.98
C GLY A 182 29.57 -23.79 -2.14
N GLY A 183 30.82 -23.32 -2.01
CA GLY A 183 31.52 -22.53 -3.03
C GLY A 183 30.72 -21.34 -3.58
N GLN A 184 30.65 -21.24 -4.92
CA GLN A 184 29.93 -20.16 -5.61
C GLN A 184 28.41 -20.19 -5.37
N MET A 185 27.82 -21.37 -5.15
CA MET A 185 26.37 -21.49 -4.92
C MET A 185 25.98 -20.91 -3.56
N ARG A 186 26.80 -21.10 -2.53
CA ARG A 186 26.63 -20.44 -1.24
C ARG A 186 26.72 -18.91 -1.36
N TRP A 187 27.71 -18.41 -2.10
CA TRP A 187 27.83 -16.97 -2.36
C TRP A 187 26.61 -16.41 -3.07
N LYS A 188 26.02 -17.15 -4.01
CA LYS A 188 24.78 -16.77 -4.69
C LYS A 188 23.63 -16.56 -3.70
N VAL A 189 23.52 -17.38 -2.66
CA VAL A 189 22.50 -17.25 -1.60
C VAL A 189 22.78 -16.02 -0.73
N ILE A 190 24.03 -15.79 -0.33
CA ILE A 190 24.42 -14.63 0.48
C ILE A 190 24.15 -13.33 -0.30
N ARG A 191 24.58 -13.27 -1.57
CA ARG A 191 24.35 -12.14 -2.47
C ARG A 191 22.86 -11.88 -2.68
N TYR A 192 22.07 -12.94 -2.85
CA TYR A 192 20.61 -12.82 -2.96
C TYR A 192 20.02 -12.08 -1.75
N ASN A 193 20.36 -12.48 -0.53
CA ASN A 193 19.87 -11.84 0.71
C ASN A 193 20.45 -10.44 0.92
N LEU A 194 21.70 -10.20 0.54
CA LEU A 194 22.33 -8.88 0.60
C LEU A 194 21.65 -7.89 -0.36
N ASP A 195 21.32 -8.33 -1.57
CA ASP A 195 20.58 -7.51 -2.54
C ASP A 195 19.17 -7.18 -2.01
N ARG A 196 18.50 -8.10 -1.29
CA ARG A 196 17.22 -7.80 -0.63
C ARG A 196 17.34 -6.69 0.42
N ALA A 197 18.37 -6.75 1.27
CA ALA A 197 18.60 -5.73 2.29
C ALA A 197 18.82 -4.35 1.65
N LEU A 198 19.53 -4.29 0.53
CA LEU A 198 19.74 -3.07 -0.25
C LEU A 198 18.46 -2.57 -0.94
N LEU A 199 17.66 -3.48 -1.52
CA LEU A 199 16.39 -3.14 -2.17
C LEU A 199 15.41 -2.48 -1.21
N ASN A 200 15.36 -2.92 0.05
CA ASN A 200 14.54 -2.30 1.08
C ASN A 200 14.90 -0.81 1.25
N LEU A 201 16.18 -0.46 1.38
CA LEU A 201 16.61 0.94 1.47
C LEU A 201 16.26 1.73 0.20
N GLN A 202 16.46 1.14 -0.98
CA GLN A 202 16.09 1.78 -2.25
C GLN A 202 14.58 2.05 -2.36
N ILE A 203 13.74 1.11 -1.89
CA ILE A 203 12.28 1.28 -1.83
C ILE A 203 11.94 2.43 -0.88
N LEU A 204 12.51 2.44 0.34
CA LEU A 204 12.29 3.50 1.34
C LEU A 204 12.65 4.88 0.80
N SER A 205 13.82 4.99 0.18
CA SER A 205 14.34 6.22 -0.43
C SER A 205 13.47 6.69 -1.61
N LYS A 206 13.08 5.78 -2.52
CA LYS A 206 12.27 6.15 -3.70
C LYS A 206 10.87 6.61 -3.33
N MET A 207 10.29 6.02 -2.28
CA MET A 207 8.95 6.34 -1.79
C MET A 207 8.95 7.50 -0.77
N GLN A 208 10.12 7.99 -0.36
CA GLN A 208 10.32 9.09 0.62
C GLN A 208 9.57 8.89 1.95
N LEU A 209 9.49 7.65 2.44
CA LEU A 209 8.62 7.37 3.58
C LEU A 209 9.12 7.96 4.89
N VAL A 210 10.43 7.97 5.10
CA VAL A 210 11.03 8.61 6.28
C VAL A 210 10.71 10.10 6.30
N THR A 211 10.88 10.77 5.16
CA THR A 211 10.52 12.19 5.01
C THR A 211 9.02 12.41 5.19
N ARG A 212 8.15 11.53 4.69
CA ARG A 212 6.68 11.67 4.77
C ARG A 212 6.13 11.38 6.16
N THR A 213 6.57 10.31 6.82
CA THR A 213 6.10 9.91 8.15
C THR A 213 6.51 10.92 9.21
N ARG A 214 7.67 11.60 9.05
CA ARG A 214 8.08 12.72 9.91
C ARG A 214 7.03 13.85 9.96
N TYR A 215 6.28 14.07 8.88
CA TYR A 215 5.21 15.08 8.83
C TYR A 215 3.82 14.54 9.20
N ALA A 216 3.65 13.22 9.33
CA ALA A 216 2.34 12.58 9.46
C ALA A 216 2.00 12.10 10.89
N ILE A 217 2.85 12.36 11.88
CA ILE A 217 2.59 12.01 13.30
C ILE A 217 1.67 13.07 13.92
N HIS A 218 0.44 13.21 13.42
CA HIS A 218 -0.67 13.76 14.18
C HIS A 218 -2.00 13.29 13.58
N CYS A 219 -2.80 12.68 14.47
CA CYS A 219 -4.24 12.44 14.39
C CYS A 219 -4.76 11.24 13.57
N VAL A 220 -5.39 10.32 14.31
CA VAL A 220 -6.44 9.41 13.84
C VAL A 220 -7.56 9.49 14.87
N LEU A 221 -8.80 9.72 14.44
CA LEU A 221 -10.01 9.03 14.91
C LEU A 221 -11.25 9.51 14.12
N ASP A 222 -12.05 8.52 13.70
CA ASP A 222 -13.31 8.63 12.97
C ASP A 222 -14.45 9.12 13.87
N THR A 223 -15.44 9.82 13.32
CA THR A 223 -16.83 9.34 13.08
C THR A 223 -17.74 10.52 12.72
N LEU A 224 -18.23 10.59 11.47
CA LEU A 224 -19.46 11.34 11.10
C LEU A 224 -20.09 10.68 9.86
N ILE A 225 -21.42 10.50 9.87
CA ILE A 225 -22.18 9.96 8.73
C ILE A 225 -22.55 11.12 7.81
N SER A 226 -21.96 11.14 6.61
CA SER A 226 -22.29 12.11 5.56
C SER A 226 -23.58 11.75 4.84
N HIS A 227 -24.41 12.75 4.54
CA HIS A 227 -25.59 12.56 3.70
C HIS A 227 -25.17 12.28 2.26
N LEU A 228 -25.65 11.16 1.70
CA LEU A 228 -25.34 10.74 0.34
C LEU A 228 -26.64 10.60 -0.45
N MET A 229 -26.82 11.47 -1.45
CA MET A 229 -27.97 11.44 -2.35
C MET A 229 -28.05 10.11 -3.10
N GLU A 230 -29.27 9.66 -3.37
CA GLU A 230 -29.51 8.52 -4.26
C GLU A 230 -29.30 8.95 -5.71
N PRO A 231 -28.34 8.33 -6.42
CA PRO A 231 -28.16 8.64 -7.83
C PRO A 231 -29.33 8.05 -8.62
N HIS A 232 -29.80 8.79 -9.62
CA HIS A 232 -30.63 8.19 -10.66
C HIS A 232 -29.72 7.32 -11.54
N SER A 233 -29.89 6.02 -11.46
CA SER A 233 -29.01 5.08 -12.16
C SER A 233 -29.37 5.00 -13.63
N SER A 234 -28.46 5.44 -14.50
CA SER A 234 -28.64 5.45 -15.96
C SER A 234 -27.30 5.70 -16.65
N PHE A 235 -27.28 5.49 -17.97
CA PHE A 235 -26.30 6.11 -18.85
C PHE A 235 -26.75 7.53 -19.21
N TYR A 236 -25.81 8.47 -19.16
CA TYR A 236 -25.97 9.89 -19.47
C TYR A 236 -25.03 10.22 -20.62
N PRO A 237 -25.53 10.30 -21.86
CA PRO A 237 -24.72 10.70 -23.02
C PRO A 237 -24.36 12.19 -22.99
N ASP A 238 -25.23 13.01 -22.40
CA ASP A 238 -25.06 14.46 -22.29
C ASP A 238 -23.97 14.84 -21.27
N PRO A 239 -23.40 16.07 -21.36
CA PRO A 239 -22.39 16.54 -20.42
C PRO A 239 -22.91 16.58 -18.96
N VAL A 240 -22.24 15.88 -18.06
CA VAL A 240 -22.53 15.90 -16.61
C VAL A 240 -21.49 16.76 -15.90
N VAL A 241 -21.93 17.88 -15.35
CA VAL A 241 -21.07 18.82 -14.61
C VAL A 241 -20.84 18.33 -13.18
N VAL A 242 -19.58 18.25 -12.76
CA VAL A 242 -19.23 17.86 -11.40
C VAL A 242 -18.73 19.08 -10.64
N LEU A 243 -19.52 19.46 -9.63
CA LEU A 243 -19.17 20.50 -8.67
C LEU A 243 -18.68 19.81 -7.40
N ASP A 244 -17.49 20.21 -6.94
CA ASP A 244 -16.99 19.80 -5.63
C ASP A 244 -16.94 21.03 -4.73
N PHE A 245 -17.14 20.81 -3.44
CA PHE A 245 -16.91 21.84 -2.46
C PHE A 245 -15.40 21.96 -2.27
N GLN A 246 -14.87 23.14 -2.54
CA GLN A 246 -13.53 23.50 -2.11
C GLN A 246 -13.66 24.23 -0.77
N ASP A 247 -12.65 24.12 0.09
CA ASP A 247 -12.45 25.05 1.19
C ASP A 247 -12.30 26.46 0.59
N GLY A 248 -13.43 27.13 0.45
CA GLY A 248 -13.49 28.55 0.24
C GLY A 248 -14.11 29.12 1.49
N LEU A 249 -13.29 29.84 2.24
CA LEU A 249 -13.80 30.71 3.28
C LEU A 249 -14.96 31.53 2.71
N ASN A 250 -16.16 31.35 3.25
CA ASN A 250 -16.94 32.51 3.59
C ASN A 250 -16.41 32.98 4.95
N PRO A 251 -15.62 34.06 5.04
CA PRO A 251 -14.99 34.53 6.28
C PRO A 251 -15.99 34.95 7.37
N LYS A 252 -17.29 34.79 7.13
CA LYS A 252 -18.38 35.16 8.03
C LYS A 252 -18.89 34.04 8.92
N LEU A 253 -18.41 32.80 8.85
CA LEU A 253 -18.98 31.70 9.66
C LEU A 253 -17.90 30.72 10.13
N GLU A 254 -17.27 30.96 11.28
CA GLU A 254 -16.30 30.01 11.87
C GLU A 254 -16.26 30.01 13.42
N THR A 255 -16.19 28.78 13.96
CA THR A 255 -15.63 28.23 15.25
C THR A 255 -16.48 27.92 16.49
N SER A 256 -16.45 26.66 16.96
CA SER A 256 -16.26 26.48 18.40
C SER A 256 -15.50 25.21 18.78
N LEU A 257 -14.45 25.42 19.58
CA LEU A 257 -13.98 24.51 20.63
C LEU A 257 -13.52 25.42 21.78
N GLY A 258 -14.13 25.23 22.96
CA GLY A 258 -13.95 26.07 24.14
C GLY A 258 -15.26 26.68 24.62
N VAL A 259 -16.12 25.87 25.24
CA VAL A 259 -17.22 26.40 26.07
C VAL A 259 -16.55 27.01 27.31
N ILE A 260 -16.58 28.34 27.40
CA ILE A 260 -16.38 29.03 28.67
C ILE A 260 -17.79 29.12 29.26
N ASP A 261 -17.97 28.70 30.51
CA ASP A 261 -19.21 28.93 31.28
C ASP A 261 -19.36 30.44 31.52
N PHE A 262 -19.78 31.14 30.48
CA PHE A 262 -20.08 32.56 30.48
C PHE A 262 -21.52 32.72 30.02
N THR A 263 -22.38 33.16 30.92
CA THR A 263 -23.76 33.49 30.62
C THR A 263 -23.82 34.99 30.31
N PRO A 264 -23.86 35.41 29.03
CA PRO A 264 -23.92 36.83 28.70
C PRO A 264 -25.22 37.44 29.22
N SER A 265 -25.14 38.67 29.74
CA SER A 265 -26.35 39.43 30.09
C SER A 265 -27.16 39.74 28.82
N ALA A 266 -28.48 39.58 28.88
CA ALA A 266 -29.38 39.83 27.74
C ALA A 266 -29.21 41.25 27.17
N SER A 267 -28.96 42.24 28.03
CA SER A 267 -28.71 43.64 27.68
C SER A 267 -27.42 43.82 26.86
N GLY A 268 -26.36 43.08 27.19
CA GLY A 268 -25.08 43.13 26.46
C GLY A 268 -25.17 42.49 25.07
N LEU A 269 -25.94 41.40 24.93
CA LEU A 269 -26.20 40.75 23.64
C LEU A 269 -26.98 41.65 22.67
N LEU A 270 -27.96 42.41 23.19
CA LEU A 270 -28.74 43.38 22.41
C LEU A 270 -27.92 44.59 21.94
N GLN A 271 -26.91 45.01 22.73
CA GLN A 271 -25.99 46.09 22.35
C GLN A 271 -24.96 45.65 21.30
N SER A 272 -24.52 44.40 21.32
CA SER A 272 -23.48 43.87 20.41
C SER A 272 -24.02 43.21 19.13
N LYS A 273 -25.29 43.46 18.78
CA LYS A 273 -26.00 42.80 17.67
C LYS A 273 -25.30 42.91 16.32
N ASP A 274 -24.61 44.02 16.06
CA ASP A 274 -23.89 44.29 14.81
C ASP A 274 -22.43 43.80 14.83
N GLU A 275 -21.96 43.28 15.97
CA GLU A 275 -20.57 42.88 16.22
C GLU A 275 -20.41 41.38 16.54
N ILE A 276 -21.45 40.58 16.34
CA ILE A 276 -21.47 39.14 16.61
C ILE A 276 -22.01 38.41 15.39
N ILE A 277 -21.43 37.25 15.09
CA ILE A 277 -21.88 36.38 14.01
C ILE A 277 -22.82 35.33 14.60
N ILE A 278 -24.04 35.23 14.08
CA ILE A 278 -25.02 34.22 14.49
C ILE A 278 -25.10 33.15 13.41
N ALA A 279 -24.78 31.90 13.74
CA ALA A 279 -24.91 30.78 12.82
C ALA A 279 -26.35 30.24 12.74
N PRO A 280 -26.72 29.49 11.69
CA PRO A 280 -28.07 28.94 11.52
C PRO A 280 -28.54 27.99 12.63
N ASN A 281 -27.62 27.42 13.41
CA ASN A 281 -27.91 26.58 14.58
C ASN A 281 -28.11 27.39 15.88
N GLY A 282 -28.08 28.72 15.81
CA GLY A 282 -28.25 29.62 16.95
C GLY A 282 -26.97 29.87 17.77
N ALA A 283 -25.83 29.30 17.37
CA ALA A 283 -24.55 29.57 18.04
C ALA A 283 -24.03 30.97 17.69
N LEU A 284 -23.42 31.62 18.69
CA LEU A 284 -22.86 32.97 18.61
C LEU A 284 -21.34 32.90 18.49
N PHE A 285 -20.78 33.63 17.52
CA PHE A 285 -19.35 33.62 17.21
C PHE A 285 -18.79 35.05 17.26
N CYS A 286 -17.59 35.16 17.82
CA CYS A 286 -16.86 36.42 17.89
C CYS A 286 -16.15 36.70 16.55
N PRO A 287 -16.22 37.93 15.99
CA PRO A 287 -15.53 38.25 14.75
C PRO A 287 -14.00 38.19 14.86
N LYS A 288 -13.33 37.95 13.72
CA LYS A 288 -11.86 37.90 13.62
C LYS A 288 -11.15 39.17 14.11
N SER A 289 -11.81 40.34 14.05
CA SER A 289 -11.29 41.63 14.54
C SER A 289 -11.03 41.63 16.05
N TYR A 290 -11.80 40.86 16.82
CA TYR A 290 -11.70 40.78 18.26
C TYR A 290 -10.81 39.62 18.71
N ARG A 291 -10.97 38.45 18.08
CA ARG A 291 -10.17 37.27 18.40
C ARG A 291 -10.05 36.37 17.18
N HIS A 292 -8.82 36.06 16.79
CA HIS A 292 -8.58 35.05 15.79
C HIS A 292 -8.55 33.66 16.44
N GLY A 293 -9.43 32.76 15.98
CA GLY A 293 -9.53 31.41 16.50
C GLY A 293 -8.28 30.56 16.18
N VAL A 294 -7.94 29.64 17.08
CA VAL A 294 -6.79 28.73 16.92
C VAL A 294 -7.01 27.76 15.75
N LEU A 295 -8.24 27.29 15.54
CA LEU A 295 -8.59 26.40 14.43
C LEU A 295 -8.42 27.08 13.06
N PRO A 296 -8.95 28.30 12.83
CA PRO A 296 -8.67 29.10 11.64
C PRO A 296 -7.17 29.31 11.39
N LEU A 297 -6.39 29.59 12.45
CA LEU A 297 -4.93 29.74 12.34
C LEU A 297 -4.25 28.46 11.80
N ILE A 298 -4.59 27.30 12.38
CA ILE A 298 -4.06 26.00 11.97
C ILE A 298 -4.51 25.65 10.54
N LEU A 299 -5.77 25.90 10.21
CA LEU A 299 -6.32 25.64 8.88
C LEU A 299 -5.69 26.55 7.83
N ASP A 300 -5.51 27.84 8.10
CA ASP A 300 -4.84 28.79 7.20
C ASP A 300 -3.42 28.33 6.87
N GLU A 301 -2.67 27.82 7.85
CA GLU A 301 -1.31 27.30 7.63
C GLU A 301 -1.31 26.03 6.78
N ILE A 302 -2.19 25.06 7.09
CA ILE A 302 -2.31 23.80 6.35
C ILE A 302 -2.77 24.06 4.91
N LEU A 303 -3.77 24.92 4.71
CA LEU A 303 -4.33 25.26 3.41
C LEU A 303 -3.35 26.06 2.56
N SER A 304 -2.68 27.05 3.14
CA SER A 304 -1.64 27.84 2.44
C SER A 304 -0.50 26.94 1.97
N THR A 305 -0.06 26.02 2.84
CA THR A 305 0.94 25.00 2.51
C THR A 305 0.43 24.09 1.38
N ARG A 306 -0.83 23.67 1.43
CA ARG A 306 -1.43 22.83 0.39
C ARG A 306 -1.54 23.54 -0.95
N ILE A 307 -1.91 24.82 -0.96
CA ILE A 307 -1.94 25.66 -2.17
C ILE A 307 -0.54 25.75 -2.78
N MET A 308 0.47 26.00 -1.94
CA MET A 308 1.88 26.04 -2.37
C MET A 308 2.29 24.69 -3.00
N VAL A 309 2.01 23.57 -2.35
CA VAL A 309 2.31 22.22 -2.88
C VAL A 309 1.57 21.95 -4.18
N LYS A 310 0.31 22.38 -4.33
CA LYS A 310 -0.45 22.25 -5.59
C LYS A 310 0.12 23.12 -6.70
N LYS A 311 0.64 24.31 -6.39
CA LYS A 311 1.32 25.17 -7.36
C LYS A 311 2.61 24.51 -7.84
N SER A 312 3.43 24.00 -6.92
CA SER A 312 4.62 23.21 -7.25
C SER A 312 4.28 21.95 -8.04
N LEU A 313 3.16 21.29 -7.74
CA LEU A 313 2.68 20.12 -8.48
C LEU A 313 2.35 20.48 -9.92
N LYS A 314 1.71 21.63 -10.15
CA LYS A 314 1.42 22.12 -11.51
C LYS A 314 2.71 22.39 -12.28
N SER A 315 3.68 23.08 -11.68
CA SER A 315 4.98 23.32 -12.30
C SER A 315 5.77 22.02 -12.58
N ALA A 316 5.66 21.01 -11.71
CA ALA A 316 6.26 19.71 -11.91
C ALA A 316 5.63 18.93 -13.09
N LYS A 317 4.31 19.08 -13.29
CA LYS A 317 3.60 18.55 -14.48
C LYS A 317 4.06 19.22 -15.76
N GLU A 318 4.15 20.55 -15.75
CA GLU A 318 4.63 21.34 -16.90
C GLU A 318 6.08 21.01 -17.26
N SER A 319 6.90 20.66 -16.26
CA SER A 319 8.31 20.27 -16.43
C SER A 319 8.52 18.76 -16.68
N ASN A 320 7.45 17.97 -16.86
CA ASN A 320 7.49 16.51 -17.06
C ASN A 320 8.31 15.71 -16.01
N GLN A 321 8.33 16.18 -14.76
CA GLN A 321 9.05 15.52 -13.67
C GLN A 321 8.16 14.50 -12.94
N GLU A 322 7.96 13.34 -13.55
CA GLU A 322 7.02 12.30 -13.06
C GLU A 322 7.27 11.88 -11.59
N ARG A 323 8.55 11.83 -11.17
CA ARG A 323 8.91 11.50 -9.78
C ARG A 323 8.47 12.59 -8.80
N LEU A 324 8.68 13.85 -9.16
CA LEU A 324 8.30 14.99 -8.31
C LEU A 324 6.78 15.15 -8.26
N GLU A 325 6.10 14.92 -9.39
CA GLU A 325 4.64 14.93 -9.46
C GLU A 325 4.01 13.94 -8.48
N LYS A 326 4.47 12.68 -8.48
CA LYS A 326 3.98 11.65 -7.55
C LYS A 326 4.20 12.04 -6.09
N VAL A 327 5.33 12.66 -5.78
CA VAL A 327 5.66 13.13 -4.43
C VAL A 327 4.74 14.26 -3.99
N LEU A 328 4.59 15.29 -4.83
CA LEU A 328 3.77 16.46 -4.53
C LEU A 328 2.28 16.10 -4.47
N ASN A 329 1.83 15.16 -5.31
CA ASN A 329 0.46 14.66 -5.26
C ASN A 329 0.17 13.88 -3.96
N ALA A 330 1.12 13.07 -3.47
CA ALA A 330 0.97 12.42 -2.17
C ALA A 330 0.95 13.44 -1.02
N ARG A 331 1.81 14.47 -1.07
CA ARG A 331 1.86 15.55 -0.06
C ARG A 331 0.56 16.35 -0.02
N GLN A 332 0.00 16.75 -1.16
CA GLN A 332 -1.27 17.51 -1.17
C GLN A 332 -2.44 16.65 -0.67
N LEU A 333 -2.41 15.33 -0.90
CA LEU A 333 -3.44 14.42 -0.42
C LEU A 333 -3.36 14.24 1.09
N ALA A 334 -2.14 14.12 1.65
CA ALA A 334 -1.94 14.08 3.09
C ALA A 334 -2.42 15.38 3.75
N LEU A 335 -2.05 16.55 3.23
CA LEU A 335 -2.55 17.84 3.72
C LEU A 335 -4.08 17.94 3.61
N LYS A 336 -4.67 17.45 2.52
CA LYS A 336 -6.15 17.36 2.38
C LYS A 336 -6.76 16.48 3.47
N MET A 337 -6.16 15.33 3.77
CA MET A 337 -6.64 14.44 4.83
C MET A 337 -6.56 15.13 6.20
N ILE A 338 -5.44 15.79 6.52
CA ILE A 338 -5.30 16.53 7.78
C ILE A 338 -6.37 17.62 7.87
N SER A 339 -6.56 18.44 6.83
CA SER A 339 -7.65 19.44 6.81
C SER A 339 -9.03 18.82 7.04
N ASN A 340 -9.34 17.73 6.33
CA ASN A 340 -10.62 17.03 6.45
C ASN A 340 -10.83 16.42 7.85
N VAL A 341 -9.77 15.91 8.49
CA VAL A 341 -9.82 15.33 9.83
C VAL A 341 -9.97 16.44 10.88
N THR A 342 -9.20 17.53 10.78
CA THR A 342 -9.32 18.70 11.66
C THR A 342 -10.73 19.32 11.60
N TYR A 343 -11.30 19.40 10.39
CA TYR A 343 -12.69 19.80 10.21
C TYR A 343 -13.67 18.75 10.78
N GLY A 344 -13.51 17.47 10.46
CA GLY A 344 -14.37 16.40 10.98
C GLY A 344 -14.39 16.30 12.51
N TYR A 345 -13.30 16.68 13.16
CA TYR A 345 -13.18 16.75 14.61
C TYR A 345 -13.93 17.95 15.24
N THR A 346 -14.21 19.00 14.45
CA THR A 346 -14.83 20.26 14.91
C THR A 346 -16.25 20.46 14.38
N ALA A 347 -16.63 19.71 13.34
CA ALA A 347 -17.87 19.85 12.58
C ALA A 347 -19.05 19.01 13.09
N ALA A 348 -19.18 18.85 14.41
CA ALA A 348 -20.51 18.66 14.98
C ALA A 348 -21.30 19.98 14.85
N GLY A 349 -21.66 20.36 13.62
CA GLY A 349 -22.53 21.50 13.30
C GLY A 349 -21.96 22.58 12.36
N PHE A 350 -21.95 22.29 11.05
CA PHE A 350 -21.99 23.21 9.88
C PHE A 350 -20.76 24.10 9.54
N SER A 351 -20.36 24.16 8.25
CA SER A 351 -19.40 25.17 7.75
C SER A 351 -19.68 25.67 6.31
N GLY A 352 -19.14 26.87 6.03
CA GLY A 352 -19.22 27.56 4.74
C GLY A 352 -18.23 27.00 3.71
N LEU A 353 -18.77 26.37 2.68
CA LEU A 353 -18.05 25.81 1.54
C LEU A 353 -18.34 26.64 0.29
N THR A 354 -17.34 26.88 -0.56
CA THR A 354 -17.58 27.43 -1.91
C THR A 354 -17.61 26.30 -2.94
N LEU A 355 -18.64 26.34 -3.79
CA LEU A 355 -18.77 25.40 -4.90
C LEU A 355 -17.75 25.78 -5.98
N LYS A 356 -17.00 24.79 -6.44
CA LYS A 356 -16.09 24.93 -7.56
C LYS A 356 -16.41 23.89 -8.63
N LEU A 357 -16.40 24.34 -9.89
CA LEU A 357 -16.35 23.45 -11.04
C LEU A 357 -15.05 22.65 -11.01
N GLU A 358 -15.15 21.34 -10.78
CA GLU A 358 -13.98 20.45 -10.73
C GLU A 358 -13.69 19.88 -12.12
N LYS A 359 -14.72 19.37 -12.80
CA LYS A 359 -14.63 18.65 -14.06
C LYS A 359 -16.00 18.54 -14.75
N VAL A 360 -15.99 18.09 -15.99
CA VAL A 360 -17.20 17.68 -16.75
C VAL A 360 -17.00 16.25 -17.25
N TYR A 361 -18.02 15.40 -17.13
CA TYR A 361 -18.05 14.10 -17.79
C TYR A 361 -18.80 14.19 -19.11
N MET A 362 -18.17 13.77 -20.20
CA MET A 362 -18.81 13.63 -21.52
C MET A 362 -19.15 12.16 -21.76
N GLY A 363 -20.35 11.75 -21.37
CA GLY A 363 -20.66 10.33 -21.20
C GLY A 363 -20.37 9.88 -19.77
N CYS A 364 -21.42 9.49 -19.04
CA CYS A 364 -21.32 9.01 -17.66
C CYS A 364 -22.30 7.87 -17.41
N VAL A 365 -21.89 6.87 -16.63
CA VAL A 365 -22.74 5.80 -16.12
C VAL A 365 -22.79 5.92 -14.60
N LEU A 366 -23.98 6.22 -14.07
CA LEU A 366 -24.23 6.18 -12.63
C LEU A 366 -24.87 4.83 -12.30
N VAL A 367 -24.22 4.04 -11.44
CA VAL A 367 -24.70 2.68 -11.12
C VAL A 367 -25.38 2.67 -9.76
N SER A 368 -24.70 3.15 -8.73
CA SER A 368 -25.23 3.27 -7.37
C SER A 368 -24.38 4.23 -6.55
N LYS A 369 -24.74 4.43 -5.29
CA LYS A 369 -23.98 5.23 -4.31
C LYS A 369 -22.49 4.85 -4.36
N LYS A 370 -21.63 5.84 -4.65
CA LYS A 370 -20.16 5.69 -4.78
C LYS A 370 -19.68 4.72 -5.89
N ARG A 371 -20.56 4.35 -6.82
CA ARG A 371 -20.25 3.51 -7.99
C ARG A 371 -20.66 4.20 -9.28
N TYR A 372 -19.69 4.73 -10.00
CA TYR A 372 -19.90 5.43 -11.26
C TYR A 372 -18.65 5.45 -12.12
N VAL A 373 -18.82 5.69 -13.40
CA VAL A 373 -17.74 5.92 -14.34
C VAL A 373 -18.12 7.04 -15.29
N GLY A 374 -17.16 7.88 -15.64
CA GLY A 374 -17.38 8.93 -16.63
C GLY A 374 -16.11 9.27 -17.40
N ASN A 375 -16.29 9.73 -18.62
CA ASN A 375 -15.19 10.19 -19.45
C ASN A 375 -14.87 11.66 -19.13
N LYS A 376 -13.78 11.89 -18.39
CA LYS A 376 -13.49 13.14 -17.68
C LYS A 376 -12.76 14.17 -18.55
N PHE A 377 -13.24 15.41 -18.48
CA PHE A 377 -12.60 16.60 -19.02
C PHE A 377 -12.37 17.64 -17.91
N GLU A 378 -11.13 18.10 -17.74
CA GLU A 378 -10.75 19.11 -16.74
C GLU A 378 -10.50 20.49 -17.36
N SER A 379 -10.27 20.56 -18.67
CA SER A 379 -10.02 21.79 -19.42
C SER A 379 -10.79 21.80 -20.74
N PRO A 380 -11.29 22.96 -21.22
CA PRO A 380 -11.89 23.08 -22.56
C PRO A 380 -10.92 22.74 -23.71
N THR A 381 -9.61 22.85 -23.47
CA THR A 381 -8.56 22.54 -24.45
C THR A 381 -8.19 21.06 -24.51
N GLN A 382 -8.80 20.23 -23.67
CA GLN A 382 -8.51 18.80 -23.60
C GLN A 382 -9.21 18.07 -24.75
N GLU A 383 -8.45 17.54 -25.70
CA GLU A 383 -8.99 16.86 -26.89
C GLU A 383 -9.55 15.47 -26.59
N ALA A 384 -8.89 14.71 -25.70
CA ALA A 384 -9.28 13.36 -25.33
C ALA A 384 -9.64 13.26 -23.84
N GLY A 385 -10.80 12.69 -23.55
CA GLY A 385 -11.26 12.48 -22.17
C GLY A 385 -10.49 11.37 -21.46
N VAL A 386 -10.48 11.42 -20.12
CA VAL A 386 -9.84 10.40 -19.27
C VAL A 386 -10.92 9.64 -18.52
N ILE A 387 -11.05 8.33 -18.74
CA ILE A 387 -12.04 7.52 -18.04
C ILE A 387 -11.72 7.48 -16.54
N GLU A 388 -12.62 8.05 -15.73
CA GLU A 388 -12.55 8.02 -14.28
C GLU A 388 -13.61 7.04 -13.76
N SER A 389 -13.15 5.95 -13.17
CA SER A 389 -14.00 4.95 -12.51
C SER A 389 -13.90 5.07 -10.99
N LYS A 390 -15.04 5.00 -10.31
CA LYS A 390 -15.17 4.99 -8.85
C LYS A 390 -16.03 3.81 -8.42
N GLY A 391 -15.50 2.99 -7.52
CA GLY A 391 -16.24 1.91 -6.86
C GLY A 391 -16.64 0.72 -7.75
N LEU A 392 -16.33 0.76 -9.05
CA LEU A 392 -16.56 -0.33 -10.00
C LEU A 392 -15.39 -1.32 -10.04
N GLU A 393 -15.64 -2.48 -10.63
CA GLU A 393 -14.76 -3.64 -10.68
C GLU A 393 -13.41 -3.29 -11.34
N THR A 394 -13.39 -2.34 -12.29
CA THR A 394 -12.16 -1.82 -12.95
C THR A 394 -11.12 -1.26 -11.99
N VAL A 395 -11.53 -0.67 -10.86
CA VAL A 395 -10.62 -0.07 -9.86
C VAL A 395 -10.54 -0.88 -8.56
N ARG A 396 -11.29 -1.98 -8.49
CA ARG A 396 -11.41 -2.83 -7.33
C ARG A 396 -10.43 -3.98 -7.37
N ARG A 397 -9.61 -4.08 -6.31
CA ARG A 397 -8.52 -5.07 -6.18
C ARG A 397 -9.01 -6.48 -5.80
N ASP A 398 -10.25 -6.60 -5.36
CA ASP A 398 -10.90 -7.87 -5.03
C ASP A 398 -11.45 -8.62 -6.26
N SER A 399 -11.42 -7.97 -7.43
CA SER A 399 -11.76 -8.57 -8.74
C SER A 399 -10.53 -9.12 -9.45
N CYS A 400 -10.73 -10.02 -10.41
CA CYS A 400 -9.65 -10.58 -11.23
C CYS A 400 -9.42 -9.72 -12.49
N GLY A 401 -8.25 -9.84 -13.10
CA GLY A 401 -7.84 -9.10 -14.29
C GLY A 401 -8.78 -9.30 -15.49
N VAL A 402 -9.38 -10.49 -15.66
CA VAL A 402 -10.35 -10.76 -16.74
C VAL A 402 -11.57 -9.82 -16.67
N VAL A 403 -12.11 -9.61 -15.47
CA VAL A 403 -13.28 -8.73 -15.28
C VAL A 403 -12.87 -7.27 -15.47
N GLN A 404 -11.70 -6.88 -14.93
CA GLN A 404 -11.19 -5.53 -15.08
C GLN A 404 -10.97 -5.18 -16.56
N HIS A 405 -10.38 -6.08 -17.33
CA HIS A 405 -10.15 -5.89 -18.76
C HIS A 405 -11.46 -5.85 -19.55
N ALA A 406 -12.35 -6.83 -19.36
CA ALA A 406 -13.65 -6.88 -20.02
C ALA A 406 -14.45 -5.59 -19.80
N MET A 407 -14.56 -5.15 -18.54
CA MET A 407 -15.31 -3.95 -18.17
C MET A 407 -14.63 -2.67 -18.70
N GLN A 408 -13.30 -2.58 -18.63
CA GLN A 408 -12.56 -1.42 -19.13
C GLN A 408 -12.74 -1.26 -20.65
N THR A 409 -12.51 -2.31 -21.43
CA THR A 409 -12.65 -2.28 -22.90
C THR A 409 -14.09 -2.01 -23.32
N SER A 410 -15.08 -2.54 -22.58
CA SER A 410 -16.50 -2.27 -22.83
C SER A 410 -16.85 -0.81 -22.60
N LEU A 411 -16.37 -0.22 -21.51
CA LEU A 411 -16.60 1.20 -21.19
C LEU A 411 -15.86 2.13 -22.16
N GLU A 412 -14.63 1.79 -22.55
CA GLU A 412 -13.88 2.53 -23.57
C GLU A 412 -14.63 2.53 -24.92
N THR A 413 -15.12 1.37 -25.35
CA THR A 413 -15.92 1.25 -26.58
C THR A 413 -17.24 2.01 -26.47
N LEU A 414 -17.92 1.91 -25.33
CA LEU A 414 -19.18 2.60 -25.06
C LEU A 414 -19.00 4.13 -25.15
N PHE A 415 -18.00 4.70 -24.48
CA PHE A 415 -17.78 6.15 -24.51
C PHE A 415 -17.23 6.66 -25.85
N ALA A 416 -16.52 5.82 -26.61
CA ALA A 416 -16.01 6.21 -27.92
C ALA A 416 -17.06 6.15 -29.03
N THR A 417 -18.00 5.20 -28.95
CA THR A 417 -18.94 4.90 -30.06
C THR A 417 -20.40 5.14 -29.73
N CYS A 418 -20.76 5.18 -28.44
CA CYS A 418 -22.14 5.16 -27.95
C CYS A 418 -23.00 4.02 -28.55
N ASP A 419 -22.36 2.92 -28.97
CA ASP A 419 -23.01 1.79 -29.66
C ASP A 419 -22.84 0.48 -28.88
N LEU A 420 -23.95 0.00 -28.32
CA LEU A 420 -24.00 -1.25 -27.55
C LEU A 420 -23.74 -2.49 -28.41
N SER A 421 -23.98 -2.43 -29.71
CA SER A 421 -23.75 -3.55 -30.63
C SER A 421 -22.25 -3.85 -30.74
N LYS A 422 -21.42 -2.80 -30.81
CA LYS A 422 -19.96 -2.92 -30.84
C LYS A 422 -19.39 -3.42 -29.52
N VAL A 423 -19.99 -3.00 -28.40
CA VAL A 423 -19.64 -3.51 -27.07
C VAL A 423 -19.92 -5.02 -27.00
N LYS A 424 -21.10 -5.45 -27.48
CA LYS A 424 -21.47 -6.87 -27.54
C LYS A 424 -20.49 -7.69 -28.37
N GLU A 425 -20.20 -7.25 -29.60
CA GLU A 425 -19.26 -7.93 -30.49
C GLU A 425 -17.86 -8.07 -29.86
N GLY A 426 -17.37 -6.99 -29.24
CA GLY A 426 -16.09 -6.99 -28.51
C GLY A 426 -16.08 -7.99 -27.36
N MET A 427 -17.17 -8.07 -26.61
CA MET A 427 -17.32 -8.99 -25.48
C MET A 427 -17.37 -10.45 -25.93
N GLU A 428 -18.16 -10.78 -26.97
CA GLU A 428 -18.24 -12.13 -27.54
C GLU A 428 -16.87 -12.60 -28.05
N LYS A 429 -16.13 -11.72 -28.72
CA LYS A 429 -14.75 -11.98 -29.14
C LYS A 429 -13.83 -12.25 -27.95
N TYR A 430 -13.96 -11.50 -26.87
CA TYR A 430 -13.16 -11.72 -25.66
C TYR A 430 -13.52 -13.05 -24.96
N TRP A 431 -14.80 -13.42 -24.92
CA TRP A 431 -15.23 -14.72 -24.40
C TRP A 431 -14.63 -15.89 -25.19
N LEU A 432 -14.59 -15.79 -26.52
CA LEU A 432 -13.92 -16.79 -27.36
C LEU A 432 -12.43 -16.91 -27.01
N GLN A 433 -11.72 -15.77 -26.82
CA GLN A 433 -10.31 -15.79 -26.41
C GLN A 433 -10.10 -16.47 -25.05
N ILE A 434 -11.01 -16.27 -24.09
CA ILE A 434 -10.98 -16.95 -22.79
C ILE A 434 -11.15 -18.46 -22.99
N LEU A 435 -12.15 -18.89 -23.75
CA LEU A 435 -12.46 -20.31 -23.99
C LEU A 435 -11.35 -21.04 -24.75
N GLU A 436 -10.66 -20.34 -25.66
CA GLU A 436 -9.52 -20.86 -26.42
C GLU A 436 -8.19 -20.80 -25.64
N ASN A 437 -8.22 -20.46 -24.34
CA ASN A 437 -7.04 -20.35 -23.48
C ASN A 437 -5.97 -19.37 -24.03
N ARG A 438 -6.41 -18.28 -24.66
CA ARG A 438 -5.51 -17.20 -25.15
C ARG A 438 -5.23 -16.12 -24.11
N VAL A 439 -5.97 -16.11 -23.01
CA VAL A 439 -5.79 -15.16 -21.90
C VAL A 439 -4.80 -15.74 -20.87
N PRO A 440 -3.78 -14.98 -20.43
CA PRO A 440 -2.82 -15.43 -19.43
C PRO A 440 -3.44 -15.77 -18.07
N LEU A 441 -2.94 -16.84 -17.41
CA LEU A 441 -3.43 -17.26 -16.09
C LEU A 441 -3.45 -16.14 -15.04
N LYS A 442 -2.45 -15.24 -15.06
CA LYS A 442 -2.35 -14.11 -14.12
C LYS A 442 -3.62 -13.26 -14.06
N ASP A 443 -4.37 -13.17 -15.16
CA ASP A 443 -5.58 -12.35 -15.25
C ASP A 443 -6.78 -13.05 -14.58
N PHE A 444 -6.71 -14.36 -14.35
CA PHE A 444 -7.72 -15.15 -13.65
C PHE A 444 -7.49 -15.20 -12.12
N VAL A 445 -6.35 -14.72 -11.63
CA VAL A 445 -6.01 -14.78 -10.20
C VAL A 445 -6.77 -13.70 -9.44
N PHE A 446 -7.53 -14.12 -8.42
CA PHE A 446 -8.09 -13.23 -7.41
C PHE A 446 -7.07 -12.99 -6.31
N ALA A 447 -7.14 -11.85 -5.62
CA ALA A 447 -6.36 -11.59 -4.41
C ALA A 447 -7.23 -10.89 -3.35
N LYS A 448 -7.62 -11.62 -2.29
CA LYS A 448 -8.53 -11.13 -1.25
C LYS A 448 -7.88 -11.10 0.12
N GLU A 449 -8.24 -10.10 0.91
CA GLU A 449 -7.74 -9.91 2.27
C GLU A 449 -8.30 -10.98 3.21
N VAL A 450 -7.42 -11.64 3.95
CA VAL A 450 -7.77 -12.71 4.90
C VAL A 450 -7.63 -12.20 6.34
N ARG A 451 -8.63 -12.48 7.17
CA ARG A 451 -8.68 -12.15 8.61
C ARG A 451 -9.12 -13.39 9.39
N LEU A 452 -8.23 -14.36 9.55
CA LEU A 452 -8.56 -15.72 10.02
C LEU A 452 -9.35 -15.71 11.34
N GLU A 453 -9.01 -14.85 12.29
CA GLU A 453 -9.64 -14.78 13.63
C GLU A 453 -11.07 -14.21 13.62
N THR A 454 -11.52 -13.59 12.53
CA THR A 454 -12.81 -12.87 12.47
C THR A 454 -13.94 -13.71 11.87
N TYR A 455 -13.64 -14.87 11.28
CA TYR A 455 -14.66 -15.63 10.54
C TYR A 455 -15.43 -16.60 11.44
N SER A 456 -16.76 -16.57 11.33
CA SER A 456 -17.62 -17.60 11.93
C SER A 456 -17.44 -18.95 11.23
N SER A 457 -17.69 -20.02 11.98
CA SER A 457 -17.62 -21.40 11.50
C SER A 457 -18.46 -21.60 10.23
N GLY A 458 -17.82 -22.00 9.14
CA GLY A 458 -18.47 -22.27 7.85
C GLY A 458 -18.64 -21.09 6.88
N SER A 459 -18.31 -19.86 7.28
CA SER A 459 -18.43 -18.65 6.43
C SER A 459 -17.09 -18.09 5.93
N ALA A 460 -16.01 -18.85 6.05
CA ALA A 460 -14.67 -18.41 5.65
C ALA A 460 -14.62 -18.13 4.13
N PRO A 461 -14.05 -17.01 3.66
CA PRO A 461 -13.94 -16.73 2.23
C PRO A 461 -12.96 -17.70 1.52
N PRO A 462 -13.03 -17.82 0.18
CA PRO A 462 -12.14 -18.71 -0.59
C PRO A 462 -10.65 -18.56 -0.27
N ALA A 463 -10.20 -17.32 -0.10
CA ALA A 463 -8.82 -17.00 0.26
C ALA A 463 -8.42 -17.56 1.63
N ALA A 464 -9.32 -17.54 2.61
CA ALA A 464 -9.07 -18.12 3.93
C ALA A 464 -8.94 -19.66 3.85
N LEU A 465 -9.74 -20.32 3.01
CA LEU A 465 -9.61 -21.77 2.79
C LEU A 465 -8.26 -22.16 2.18
N VAL A 466 -7.78 -21.38 1.21
CA VAL A 466 -6.44 -21.58 0.63
C VAL A 466 -5.37 -21.43 1.72
N SER A 467 -5.51 -20.43 2.58
CA SER A 467 -4.62 -20.26 3.73
C SER A 467 -4.68 -21.43 4.70
N THR A 468 -5.87 -21.92 5.06
CA THR A 468 -6.00 -23.09 5.96
C THR A 468 -5.35 -24.33 5.37
N LYS A 469 -5.57 -24.62 4.08
CA LYS A 469 -4.89 -25.74 3.39
C LYS A 469 -3.37 -25.58 3.36
N ALA A 470 -2.87 -24.36 3.20
CA ALA A 470 -1.44 -24.07 3.26
C ALA A 470 -0.88 -24.30 4.68
N MET A 471 -1.62 -23.89 5.71
CA MET A 471 -1.27 -24.07 7.12
C MET A 471 -1.28 -25.54 7.57
N GLU A 472 -2.18 -26.36 7.03
CA GLU A 472 -2.21 -27.80 7.25
C GLU A 472 -0.93 -28.48 6.73
N LYS A 473 -0.39 -28.00 5.61
CA LYS A 473 0.88 -28.48 5.04
C LYS A 473 2.08 -27.93 5.81
N ASP A 474 2.06 -26.64 6.12
CA ASP A 474 3.13 -25.93 6.84
C ASP A 474 2.52 -24.90 7.80
N PRO A 475 2.58 -25.14 9.13
CA PRO A 475 2.08 -24.19 10.13
C PRO A 475 2.65 -22.78 9.99
N ARG A 476 3.85 -22.62 9.41
CA ARG A 476 4.50 -21.32 9.21
C ARG A 476 3.89 -20.50 8.08
N ALA A 477 3.13 -21.13 7.18
CA ALA A 477 2.45 -20.51 6.04
C ALA A 477 1.18 -19.72 6.43
N GLU A 478 0.96 -19.48 7.72
CA GLU A 478 -0.13 -18.66 8.21
C GLU A 478 -0.05 -17.22 7.64
N PRO A 479 -1.11 -16.72 6.99
CA PRO A 479 -1.15 -15.36 6.45
C PRO A 479 -1.18 -14.32 7.56
N ARG A 480 -0.82 -13.09 7.24
CA ARG A 480 -0.95 -11.95 8.15
C ARG A 480 -2.38 -11.43 8.20
N TYR A 481 -2.66 -10.65 9.24
CA TYR A 481 -3.90 -9.90 9.33
C TYR A 481 -4.08 -8.99 8.11
N ALA A 482 -5.21 -9.19 7.40
CA ALA A 482 -5.55 -8.50 6.16
C ALA A 482 -4.56 -8.72 5.00
N GLU A 483 -3.79 -9.81 5.01
CA GLU A 483 -2.96 -10.19 3.88
C GLU A 483 -3.80 -10.59 2.67
N ARG A 484 -3.37 -10.16 1.47
CA ARG A 484 -4.04 -10.54 0.22
C ARG A 484 -3.52 -11.87 -0.28
N VAL A 485 -4.33 -12.91 -0.09
CA VAL A 485 -4.00 -14.27 -0.49
C VAL A 485 -4.53 -14.54 -1.90
N PRO A 486 -3.67 -14.94 -2.85
CA PRO A 486 -4.07 -15.18 -4.22
C PRO A 486 -4.72 -16.56 -4.40
N TYR A 487 -5.71 -16.65 -5.27
CA TYR A 487 -6.35 -17.92 -5.63
C TYR A 487 -6.94 -17.92 -7.04
N VAL A 488 -7.12 -19.12 -7.60
CA VAL A 488 -7.75 -19.37 -8.91
C VAL A 488 -8.86 -20.42 -8.76
N VAL A 489 -9.91 -20.30 -9.58
CA VAL A 489 -11.02 -21.25 -9.61
C VAL A 489 -10.84 -22.25 -10.75
N VAL A 490 -10.81 -23.54 -10.42
CA VAL A 490 -10.58 -24.64 -11.37
C VAL A 490 -11.87 -25.43 -11.65
N ASN A 491 -11.84 -26.25 -12.70
CA ASN A 491 -12.93 -27.17 -13.00
C ASN A 491 -13.00 -28.28 -11.95
N GLY A 492 -14.22 -28.74 -11.67
CA GLY A 492 -14.47 -29.90 -10.84
C GLY A 492 -15.78 -30.60 -11.22
N PRO A 493 -16.17 -31.62 -10.45
CA PRO A 493 -17.32 -32.44 -10.80
C PRO A 493 -18.63 -31.62 -10.77
N PRO A 494 -19.66 -32.03 -11.56
CA PRO A 494 -20.95 -31.37 -11.54
C PRO A 494 -21.53 -31.26 -10.13
N GLY A 495 -22.01 -30.08 -9.75
CA GLY A 495 -22.57 -29.81 -8.41
C GLY A 495 -21.54 -29.56 -7.30
N ALA A 496 -20.24 -29.57 -7.60
CA ALA A 496 -19.21 -29.20 -6.62
C ALA A 496 -19.41 -27.76 -6.11
N ARG A 497 -19.19 -27.56 -4.81
CA ARG A 497 -19.27 -26.22 -4.21
C ARG A 497 -18.08 -25.41 -4.71
N LEU A 498 -18.29 -24.12 -5.00
CA LEU A 498 -17.24 -23.22 -5.45
C LEU A 498 -16.00 -23.24 -4.54
N MET A 499 -16.23 -23.35 -3.24
CA MET A 499 -15.19 -23.38 -2.21
C MET A 499 -14.22 -24.56 -2.35
N ASP A 500 -14.71 -25.69 -2.87
CA ASP A 500 -13.92 -26.89 -3.08
C ASP A 500 -13.09 -26.80 -4.39
N LEU A 501 -13.43 -25.86 -5.26
CA LEU A 501 -12.81 -25.62 -6.58
C LEU A 501 -11.73 -24.53 -6.57
N VAL A 502 -11.32 -24.10 -5.38
CA VAL A 502 -10.36 -23.00 -5.21
C VAL A 502 -8.99 -23.56 -4.85
N VAL A 503 -7.98 -23.14 -5.59
CA VAL A 503 -6.57 -23.54 -5.42
C VAL A 503 -5.65 -22.32 -5.46
N SER A 504 -4.46 -22.44 -4.87
CA SER A 504 -3.43 -21.40 -5.02
C SER A 504 -2.82 -21.43 -6.43
N PRO A 505 -2.27 -20.31 -6.95
CA PRO A 505 -1.57 -20.31 -8.22
C PRO A 505 -0.41 -21.31 -8.27
N ASP A 506 0.33 -21.46 -7.17
CA ASP A 506 1.45 -22.38 -7.07
C ASP A 506 0.98 -23.84 -7.17
N GLU A 507 -0.10 -24.19 -6.47
CA GLU A 507 -0.68 -25.54 -6.60
C GLU A 507 -1.20 -25.82 -8.01
N TYR A 508 -1.83 -24.82 -8.65
CA TYR A 508 -2.23 -24.92 -10.05
C TYR A 508 -1.02 -25.18 -10.96
N PHE A 509 0.11 -24.53 -10.70
CA PHE A 509 1.35 -24.70 -11.46
C PHE A 509 1.96 -26.09 -11.28
N ASP A 510 2.05 -26.58 -10.04
CA ASP A 510 2.63 -27.89 -9.74
C ASP A 510 1.77 -29.04 -10.30
N LYS A 511 0.44 -28.86 -10.29
CA LYS A 511 -0.54 -29.86 -10.72
C LYS A 511 -1.25 -29.50 -12.02
N ARG A 512 -0.58 -28.78 -12.94
CA ARG A 512 -1.15 -28.35 -14.25
C ARG A 512 -1.79 -29.45 -15.08
N LYS A 513 -1.34 -30.71 -14.94
CA LYS A 513 -1.95 -31.85 -15.65
C LYS A 513 -3.32 -32.26 -15.10
N ARG A 514 -3.62 -31.92 -13.85
CA ARG A 514 -4.85 -32.28 -13.14
C ARG A 514 -5.86 -31.13 -13.08
N TYR A 515 -5.39 -29.90 -13.15
CA TYR A 515 -6.24 -28.72 -13.05
C TYR A 515 -6.34 -27.96 -14.37
N SER A 516 -7.54 -27.50 -14.67
CA SER A 516 -7.85 -26.57 -15.75
C SER A 516 -8.71 -25.43 -15.19
N VAL A 517 -8.46 -24.19 -15.63
CA VAL A 517 -9.24 -23.02 -15.19
C VAL A 517 -10.73 -23.19 -15.58
N ASN A 518 -11.63 -22.77 -14.69
CA ASN A 518 -13.06 -22.83 -14.93
C ASN A 518 -13.56 -21.63 -15.73
N TYR A 519 -13.31 -21.60 -17.04
CA TYR A 519 -13.70 -20.47 -17.89
C TYR A 519 -15.19 -20.14 -17.82
N HIS A 520 -16.06 -21.14 -17.73
CA HIS A 520 -17.50 -20.95 -17.59
C HIS A 520 -17.87 -20.18 -16.31
N TYR A 521 -17.19 -20.46 -15.19
CA TYR A 521 -17.36 -19.70 -13.96
C TYR A 521 -16.96 -18.23 -14.16
N TYR A 522 -15.79 -17.97 -14.76
CA TYR A 522 -15.34 -16.59 -14.99
C TYR A 522 -16.28 -15.81 -15.92
N ILE A 523 -16.72 -16.40 -17.03
CA ILE A 523 -17.64 -15.75 -17.97
C ILE A 523 -19.00 -15.52 -17.31
N ASN A 524 -19.65 -16.57 -16.78
CA ASN A 524 -21.04 -16.49 -16.35
C ASN A 524 -21.24 -15.86 -14.97
N LYS A 525 -20.27 -16.02 -14.04
CA LYS A 525 -20.41 -15.56 -12.65
C LYS A 525 -19.61 -14.31 -12.33
N GLN A 526 -18.58 -14.00 -13.11
CA GLN A 526 -17.74 -12.82 -12.86
C GLN A 526 -17.99 -11.73 -13.90
N VAL A 527 -17.74 -12.01 -15.18
CA VAL A 527 -17.90 -11.01 -16.26
C VAL A 527 -19.38 -10.64 -16.41
N ARG A 528 -20.25 -11.61 -16.67
CA ARG A 528 -21.68 -11.35 -16.89
C ARG A 528 -22.36 -10.69 -15.69
N ASN A 529 -21.96 -11.01 -14.46
CA ASN A 529 -22.55 -10.37 -13.27
C ASN A 529 -22.03 -8.94 -13.03
N ALA A 530 -20.78 -8.66 -13.39
CA ALA A 530 -20.24 -7.30 -13.35
C ALA A 530 -20.93 -6.41 -14.39
N ASP A 531 -21.26 -6.99 -15.55
CA ASP A 531 -21.96 -6.29 -16.63
C ASP A 531 -23.49 -6.25 -16.44
N ALA A 532 -24.09 -7.20 -15.70
CA ALA A 532 -25.55 -7.34 -15.53
C ALA A 532 -26.10 -6.91 -14.14
N SER A 533 -25.44 -5.99 -13.43
CA SER A 533 -26.05 -5.34 -12.24
C SER A 533 -27.48 -4.86 -12.59
N PRO A 534 -28.48 -4.93 -11.68
CA PRO A 534 -29.91 -4.75 -12.02
C PRO A 534 -30.31 -3.39 -12.60
N THR A 535 -29.37 -2.44 -12.65
CA THR A 535 -29.50 -1.11 -13.23
C THR A 535 -28.97 -1.00 -14.65
N TYR A 536 -28.29 -2.03 -15.17
CA TYR A 536 -28.06 -2.16 -16.58
C TYR A 536 -29.27 -2.88 -17.17
N GLU A 537 -30.12 -2.18 -17.90
CA GLU A 537 -30.98 -2.82 -18.91
C GLU A 537 -30.08 -3.38 -20.03
N PHE A 538 -29.31 -4.44 -19.73
CA PHE A 538 -28.84 -5.42 -20.71
C PHE A 538 -29.89 -6.52 -20.92
N SER A 539 -31.14 -6.30 -20.49
CA SER A 539 -32.28 -7.20 -20.67
C SER A 539 -32.71 -7.37 -22.13
N CYS A 540 -32.13 -6.64 -23.07
CA CYS A 540 -32.29 -6.87 -24.52
C CYS A 540 -31.31 -7.92 -25.11
N MET A 541 -30.58 -8.68 -24.29
CA MET A 541 -29.65 -9.73 -24.78
C MET A 541 -30.08 -11.18 -24.48
N THR A 542 -31.37 -11.43 -24.31
CA THR A 542 -31.97 -12.78 -24.44
C THR A 542 -32.95 -12.83 -25.58
#